data_AF-A0A7K4FVH8-F1
#
_entry.id   AF-A0A7K4FVH8-F1
#
_cell.length_a   1.000
_cell.length_b   1.000
_cell.length_c   1.000
_cell.angle_alpha   90.00
_cell.angle_beta   90.00
_cell.angle_gamma   90.00
#
_symmetry.space_group_name_H-M   'P 1'
#
loop_
_entity.id
_entity.type
_entity.pdbx_description
1 polymer ?
#
loop_
_entity_poly.entity_id
_entity_poly.type
_entity_poly.pdbx_seq_one_letter_code
_entity_poly.pdbx_strand_id
1 'polypeptide(L)'
;TLDKSQWAGKAQGFNYNLPVLADAQFAAIAMGADPYTIAQIHWHATDVEGFLRKIGVPVDDYKEKFIQYLADIREGKTEPQYLYTPHRKIDFYLSVPERVKWYKGDKGANQKTS
;
A
#
# COMPACT_ATOMS: atom_id res chain seq x y z
N THR A 1 -10.47 15.26 -3.86
CA THR A 1 -10.76 14.99 -2.44
C THR A 1 -10.44 16.23 -1.63
N LEU A 2 -11.13 16.45 -0.50
CA LEU A 2 -11.01 17.66 0.33
C LEU A 2 -9.56 17.93 0.80
N ASP A 3 -8.75 16.87 0.88
CA ASP A 3 -7.31 16.93 1.19
C ASP A 3 -6.50 17.74 0.16
N LYS A 4 -6.79 17.60 -1.15
CA LYS A 4 -6.08 18.35 -2.21
C LYS A 4 -6.44 19.83 -2.24
N SER A 5 -7.66 20.21 -1.84
CA SER A 5 -8.09 21.61 -1.79
C SER A 5 -7.40 22.43 -0.69
N GLN A 6 -6.78 21.79 0.30
CA GLN A 6 -6.06 22.48 1.37
C GLN A 6 -4.76 23.13 0.88
N TRP A 7 -4.18 22.62 -0.21
CA TRP A 7 -2.99 23.22 -0.83
C TRP A 7 -3.27 24.65 -1.34
N ALA A 8 -4.48 24.88 -1.86
CA ALA A 8 -4.92 26.20 -2.31
C ALA A 8 -5.13 27.19 -1.15
N GLY A 9 -5.62 26.72 0.00
CA GLY A 9 -5.78 27.55 1.21
C GLY A 9 -4.43 27.93 1.84
N LYS A 10 -3.47 27.00 1.86
CA LYS A 10 -2.11 27.23 2.38
C LYS A 10 -1.34 28.30 1.58
N ALA A 11 -1.53 28.34 0.26
CA ALA A 11 -0.93 29.36 -0.62
C ALA A 11 -1.55 30.77 -0.43
N GLN A 12 -2.76 30.86 0.12
CA GLN A 12 -3.50 32.11 0.35
C GLN A 12 -3.38 32.61 1.81
N GLY A 13 -2.51 32.01 2.63
CA GLY A 13 -2.27 32.42 4.02
C GLY A 13 -3.32 31.94 5.03
N PHE A 14 -4.31 31.14 4.61
CA PHE A 14 -5.31 30.56 5.49
C PHE A 14 -4.88 29.16 5.91
N ASN A 15 -4.26 29.03 7.09
CA ASN A 15 -3.86 27.74 7.64
C ASN A 15 -5.05 27.07 8.35
N TYR A 16 -6.06 26.65 7.59
CA TYR A 16 -7.12 25.78 8.11
C TYR A 16 -6.57 24.35 8.20
N ASN A 17 -5.93 24.05 9.32
CA ASN A 17 -5.38 22.73 9.60
C ASN A 17 -6.52 21.77 9.99
N LEU A 18 -7.37 21.44 9.02
CA LEU A 18 -8.49 20.52 9.19
C LEU A 18 -8.04 19.11 8.82
N PRO A 19 -7.96 18.16 9.76
CA PRO A 19 -7.58 16.79 9.47
C PRO A 19 -8.63 16.14 8.56
N VAL A 20 -8.19 15.57 7.44
CA VAL A 20 -9.06 14.82 6.52
C VAL A 20 -8.62 13.36 6.52
N LEU A 21 -9.51 12.47 6.97
CA LEU A 21 -9.33 11.03 6.96
C LEU A 21 -10.55 10.37 6.33
N ALA A 22 -10.36 9.23 5.65
CA ALA A 22 -11.49 8.39 5.27
C ALA A 22 -12.08 7.69 6.50
N ASP A 23 -13.40 7.50 6.55
CA ASP A 23 -14.08 6.82 7.66
C ASP A 23 -13.50 5.42 7.94
N ALA A 24 -13.13 4.69 6.89
CA ALA A 24 -12.50 3.39 7.01
C ALA A 24 -11.10 3.46 7.66
N GLN A 25 -10.29 4.47 7.34
CA GLN A 25 -8.99 4.68 7.99
C GLN A 25 -9.18 5.05 9.46
N PHE A 26 -10.12 5.93 9.75
CA PHE A 26 -10.43 6.33 11.13
C PHE A 26 -10.91 5.14 11.96
N ALA A 27 -11.85 4.34 11.44
CA ALA A 27 -12.34 3.15 12.12
C ALA A 27 -11.22 2.12 12.34
N ALA A 28 -10.34 1.91 11.37
CA ALA A 28 -9.20 1.00 11.53
C ALA A 28 -8.26 1.46 12.65
N ILE A 29 -7.89 2.75 12.67
CA ILE A 29 -7.02 3.31 13.72
C ILE A 29 -7.70 3.22 15.09
N ALA A 30 -9.00 3.51 15.17
CA ALA A 30 -9.76 3.40 16.41
C ALA A 30 -9.82 1.96 16.95
N MET A 31 -9.74 0.96 16.07
CA MET A 31 -9.61 -0.46 16.45
C MET A 31 -8.17 -0.90 16.77
N GLY A 32 -7.21 0.03 16.75
CA GLY A 32 -5.80 -0.24 17.08
C GLY A 32 -4.91 -0.57 15.87
N ALA A 33 -5.36 -0.31 14.63
CA ALA A 33 -4.50 -0.44 13.47
C ALA A 33 -3.36 0.60 13.48
N ASP A 34 -2.20 0.20 12.98
CA ASP A 34 -1.02 1.07 12.88
C ASP A 34 -1.28 2.25 11.92
N PRO A 35 -1.12 3.51 12.38
CA PRO A 35 -1.40 4.68 11.55
C PRO A 35 -0.48 4.84 10.33
N TYR A 36 0.77 4.38 10.39
CA TYR A 36 1.75 4.59 9.33
C TYR A 36 1.82 3.42 8.34
N THR A 37 1.78 2.18 8.83
CA THR A 37 1.90 1.00 7.96
C THR A 37 0.56 0.60 7.33
N ILE A 38 -0.55 0.68 8.09
CA ILE A 38 -1.89 0.29 7.62
C ILE A 38 -2.67 1.49 7.07
N ALA A 39 -2.85 2.53 7.89
CA ALA A 39 -3.68 3.68 7.49
C ALA A 39 -2.94 4.69 6.60
N GLN A 40 -1.61 4.60 6.53
CA GLN A 40 -0.73 5.40 5.68
C GLN A 40 -0.94 6.92 5.82
N ILE A 41 -1.09 7.40 7.05
CA ILE A 41 -1.42 8.82 7.34
C ILE A 41 -0.38 9.83 6.82
N HIS A 42 0.85 9.38 6.58
CA HIS A 42 1.96 10.24 6.12
C HIS A 42 1.78 10.77 4.69
N TRP A 43 0.83 10.24 3.91
CA TRP A 43 0.50 10.76 2.57
C TRP A 43 -0.52 11.89 2.58
N HIS A 44 -1.12 12.21 3.73
CA HIS A 44 -2.08 13.30 3.82
C HIS A 44 -1.39 14.66 3.78
N ALA A 45 -1.99 15.63 3.08
CA ALA A 45 -1.46 17.00 2.99
C ALA A 45 -1.74 17.82 4.26
N THR A 46 -2.63 17.33 5.13
CA THR A 46 -3.12 17.97 6.35
C THR A 46 -2.49 17.36 7.60
N ASP A 47 -2.41 18.13 8.71
CA ASP A 47 -1.93 17.60 9.99
C ASP A 47 -2.95 16.66 10.61
N VAL A 48 -2.76 15.36 10.34
CA VAL A 48 -3.54 14.28 10.95
C VAL A 48 -2.94 13.84 12.29
N GLU A 49 -1.63 14.00 12.49
CA GLU A 49 -0.93 13.59 13.72
C GLU A 49 -1.45 14.34 14.94
N GLY A 50 -1.68 15.65 14.81
CA GLY A 50 -2.27 16.47 15.88
C GLY A 50 -3.67 16.02 16.30
N PHE A 51 -4.47 15.50 15.37
CA PHE A 51 -5.77 14.91 15.67
C PHE A 51 -5.64 13.56 16.38
N LEU A 52 -4.76 12.69 15.89
CA LEU A 52 -4.53 11.36 16.48
C LEU A 52 -4.05 11.44 17.93
N ARG A 53 -3.16 12.40 18.26
CA ARG A 53 -2.77 12.68 19.65
C ARG A 53 -3.96 13.02 20.55
N LYS A 54 -4.92 13.81 20.05
CA LYS A 54 -6.10 14.25 20.82
C LYS A 54 -7.06 13.11 21.12
N ILE A 55 -7.18 12.11 20.25
CA ILE A 55 -8.02 10.92 20.47
C ILE A 55 -7.29 9.81 21.24
N GLY A 56 -6.08 10.09 21.73
CA GLY A 56 -5.31 9.17 22.59
C GLY A 56 -4.49 8.12 21.84
N VAL A 57 -4.30 8.27 20.52
CA VAL A 57 -3.42 7.38 19.76
C VAL A 57 -1.96 7.81 19.96
N PRO A 58 -1.05 6.91 20.38
CA PRO A 58 0.37 7.22 20.60
C PRO A 58 1.12 7.32 19.26
N VAL A 59 0.73 8.30 18.43
CA VAL A 59 1.19 8.44 17.04
C VAL A 59 2.71 8.64 16.94
N ASP A 60 3.32 9.29 17.93
CA ASP A 60 4.76 9.56 17.94
C ASP A 60 5.57 8.26 18.08
N ASP A 61 5.11 7.31 18.91
CA ASP A 61 5.73 5.98 19.06
C ASP A 61 5.63 5.17 17.77
N TYR A 62 4.47 5.22 17.09
CA TYR A 62 4.28 4.55 15.80
C TYR A 62 5.16 5.17 14.71
N LYS A 63 5.35 6.49 14.75
CA LYS A 63 6.22 7.21 13.82
C LYS A 63 7.67 6.80 13.98
N GLU A 64 8.16 6.71 15.21
CA GLU A 64 9.53 6.29 15.49
C GLU A 64 9.78 4.86 14.99
N LYS A 65 8.86 3.93 15.29
CA LYS A 65 8.91 2.55 14.77
C LYS A 65 8.90 2.51 13.25
N PHE A 66 8.09 3.35 12.61
CA PHE A 66 8.01 3.43 11.16
C PHE A 66 9.31 3.96 10.53
N ILE A 67 9.93 4.98 11.12
CA ILE A 67 11.22 5.51 10.65
C ILE A 67 12.31 4.46 10.79
N GLN A 68 12.36 3.74 11.91
CA GLN A 68 13.30 2.64 12.10
C GLN A 68 13.09 1.54 11.06
N TYR A 69 11.83 1.17 10.81
CA TYR A 69 11.49 0.21 9.76
C TYR A 69 11.97 0.64 8.36
N LEU A 70 11.83 1.93 8.01
CA LEU A 70 12.36 2.45 6.75
C LEU A 70 13.90 2.40 6.70
N ALA A 71 14.57 2.64 7.82
CA ALA A 71 16.03 2.50 7.92
C ALA A 71 16.46 1.05 7.72
N ASP A 72 15.77 0.09 8.34
CA ASP A 72 16.06 -1.33 8.21
C ASP A 72 15.84 -1.85 6.77
N ILE A 73 14.80 -1.39 6.07
CA ILE A 73 14.61 -1.67 4.64
C ILE A 73 15.78 -1.12 3.82
N ARG A 74 16.18 0.13 4.09
CA ARG A 74 17.26 0.78 3.34
C ARG A 74 18.59 0.05 3.51
N GLU A 75 18.85 -0.48 4.70
CA GLU A 75 20.04 -1.26 5.02
C GLU A 75 19.93 -2.73 4.55
N GLY A 76 18.79 -3.15 4.02
CA GLY A 76 18.55 -4.53 3.56
C GLY A 76 18.39 -5.54 4.69
N LYS A 77 18.12 -5.09 5.93
CA LYS A 77 17.91 -5.94 7.11
C LYS A 77 16.52 -6.57 7.14
N THR A 78 15.55 -5.95 6.46
CA THR A 78 14.14 -6.32 6.48
C THR A 78 13.54 -6.21 5.07
N GLU A 79 12.70 -7.18 4.69
CA GLU A 79 11.92 -7.09 3.45
C GLU A 79 10.68 -6.20 3.62
N PRO A 80 10.23 -5.49 2.56
CA PRO A 80 9.01 -4.71 2.64
C PRO A 80 7.80 -5.59 2.97
N GLN A 81 7.14 -5.31 4.09
CA GLN A 81 5.82 -5.86 4.37
C GLN A 81 4.81 -5.27 3.40
N TYR A 82 4.38 -6.10 2.44
CA TYR A 82 3.25 -5.79 1.59
C TYR A 82 1.96 -6.25 2.26
N LEU A 83 0.94 -5.38 2.25
CA LEU A 83 -0.43 -5.73 2.67
C LEU A 83 -1.03 -6.90 1.87
N TYR A 84 -0.49 -7.19 0.69
CA TYR A 84 -0.87 -8.29 -0.17
C TYR A 84 0.37 -9.09 -0.53
N THR A 85 0.24 -10.43 -0.58
CA THR A 85 1.30 -11.27 -1.15
C THR A 85 1.61 -10.77 -2.55
N PRO A 86 2.90 -10.54 -2.90
CA PRO A 86 3.26 -10.14 -4.24
C PRO A 86 2.84 -11.24 -5.22
N HIS A 87 1.69 -11.09 -5.86
CA HIS A 87 1.35 -11.91 -7.02
C HIS A 87 2.22 -11.40 -8.16
N ARG A 88 3.44 -11.93 -8.28
CA ARG A 88 4.28 -11.71 -9.46
C ARG A 88 3.57 -12.37 -10.64
N LYS A 89 2.65 -11.65 -11.28
CA LYS A 89 2.04 -12.07 -12.56
C LYS A 89 3.12 -12.41 -13.59
N ILE A 90 4.31 -11.81 -13.46
CA ILE A 90 5.49 -12.15 -14.25
C ILE A 90 5.86 -13.64 -14.13
N ASP A 91 5.83 -14.26 -12.95
CA ASP A 91 6.15 -15.69 -12.81
C ASP A 91 5.10 -16.55 -13.52
N PHE A 92 3.83 -16.12 -13.49
CA PHE A 92 2.76 -16.74 -14.28
C PHE A 92 3.07 -16.70 -15.78
N TYR A 93 3.52 -15.54 -16.31
CA TYR A 93 3.87 -15.36 -17.73
C TYR A 93 5.19 -16.05 -18.14
N LEU A 94 6.21 -16.06 -17.26
CA LEU A 94 7.50 -16.73 -17.48
C LEU A 94 7.38 -18.26 -17.47
N SER A 95 6.39 -18.82 -16.76
CA SER A 95 6.09 -20.26 -16.73
C SER A 95 5.08 -20.71 -17.78
N VAL A 96 4.48 -19.78 -18.56
CA VAL A 96 3.61 -20.15 -19.70
C VAL A 96 4.33 -21.06 -20.69
N PRO A 97 5.57 -20.79 -21.15
CA PRO A 97 6.23 -21.61 -22.18
C PRO A 97 6.35 -23.09 -21.80
N GLU A 98 6.55 -23.42 -20.52
CA GLU A 98 6.59 -24.81 -20.05
C GLU A 98 5.22 -25.46 -19.97
N ARG A 99 4.17 -24.69 -19.62
CA ARG A 99 2.79 -25.19 -19.45
C ARG A 99 1.99 -25.36 -20.75
N VAL A 100 2.44 -24.78 -21.88
CA VAL A 100 1.78 -24.94 -23.20
C VAL A 100 2.47 -25.92 -24.14
N LYS A 101 3.40 -26.77 -23.65
CA LYS A 101 4.06 -27.81 -24.47
C LYS A 101 3.06 -28.72 -25.20
N TRP A 102 1.89 -28.99 -24.60
CA TRP A 102 0.82 -29.78 -25.20
C TRP A 102 0.12 -29.10 -26.40
N TYR A 103 0.19 -27.77 -26.53
CA TYR A 103 -0.50 -27.03 -27.60
C TYR A 103 0.30 -26.97 -28.92
N LYS A 104 1.60 -27.26 -28.87
CA LYS A 104 2.47 -27.29 -30.07
C LYS A 104 2.61 -28.67 -30.71
N GLY A 105 2.01 -29.71 -30.14
CA GLY A 105 2.17 -31.10 -30.57
C GLY A 105 0.85 -31.78 -30.89
N ASP A 106 0.09 -31.29 -31.88
CA ASP A 106 -0.87 -32.15 -32.59
C ASP A 106 -1.26 -31.60 -33.96
N LYS A 107 -0.32 -31.69 -34.91
CA LYS A 107 -0.62 -31.59 -36.35
C LYS A 107 0.06 -32.74 -37.08
N GLY A 108 -0.57 -33.90 -37.09
CA GLY A 108 -0.26 -34.94 -38.08
C GLY A 108 -0.43 -36.37 -37.62
N ALA A 109 -1.66 -36.82 -37.35
CA ALA A 109 -1.99 -38.24 -37.39
C ALA A 109 -3.44 -38.45 -37.82
N ASN A 110 -3.73 -38.22 -39.10
CA ASN A 110 -4.92 -38.77 -39.73
C ASN A 110 -4.63 -39.19 -41.17
N GLN A 111 -4.17 -40.44 -41.35
CA GLN A 111 -4.37 -41.18 -42.59
C GLN A 111 -4.83 -42.61 -42.26
N LYS A 112 -6.16 -42.72 -42.25
CA LYS A 112 -7.00 -43.77 -42.84
C LYS A 112 -6.54 -45.24 -42.77
N THR A 113 -7.32 -45.98 -42.00
CA THR A 113 -7.64 -47.40 -42.16
C THR A 113 -8.17 -47.74 -43.56
N SER A 114 -7.55 -48.73 -44.20
CA SER A 114 -8.18 -49.80 -45.01
C SER A 114 -7.21 -50.98 -45.10
#